data_AF-A0A6M8VLR2-F1
#
_entry.id   AF-A0A6M8VLR2-F1
#
_cell.length_a   1.000
_cell.length_b   1.000
_cell.length_c   1.000
_cell.angle_alpha   90.00
_cell.angle_beta   90.00
_cell.angle_gamma   90.00
#
_symmetry.space_group_name_H-M   'P 1'
#
loop_
_entity.id
_entity.type
_entity.pdbx_description
1 polymer ?
#
loop_
_entity_poly.entity_id
_entity_poly.type
_entity_poly.pdbx_seq_one_letter_code
_entity_poly.pdbx_strand_id
1 'polypeptide(L)'
;MRCDKPRTFGVFYFNGLSGLGYSVLCLAIDSSGYIWAGADMNGVYRTAGRTVPVELSSFSTKVNGNNVLLTWVTASEINNLGFHIERQDTKNEEWKNIGFVNGSGASTELQSYSYVDENLSAGKYQYILKQID
;
A
#
# COMPACT_ATOMS: atom_id res chain seq x y z
N MET A 1 -19.47 -23.08 -4.55
CA MET A 1 -18.66 -22.32 -3.56
C MET A 1 -19.63 -21.62 -2.63
N ARG A 2 -19.62 -21.94 -1.33
CA ARG A 2 -20.40 -21.19 -0.33
C ARG A 2 -19.67 -19.88 -0.07
N CYS A 3 -20.39 -18.78 -0.26
CA CYS A 3 -19.91 -17.45 0.10
C CYS A 3 -20.15 -17.29 1.61
N ASP A 4 -19.18 -17.70 2.43
CA ASP A 4 -19.22 -17.35 3.85
C ASP A 4 -18.93 -15.86 3.99
N LYS A 5 -19.74 -15.19 4.83
CA LYS A 5 -19.69 -13.74 5.04
C LYS A 5 -18.28 -13.29 5.41
N PRO A 6 -17.61 -12.45 4.61
CA PRO A 6 -16.37 -11.84 5.04
C PRO A 6 -16.68 -10.86 6.18
N ARG A 7 -15.87 -10.93 7.24
CA ARG A 7 -15.89 -9.97 8.33
C ARG A 7 -15.39 -8.63 7.79
N THR A 8 -16.35 -7.74 7.56
CA THR A 8 -16.23 -6.27 7.55
C THR A 8 -15.11 -5.70 6.69
N PHE A 9 -15.42 -5.38 5.43
CA PHE A 9 -14.95 -4.16 4.76
C PHE A 9 -16.12 -3.61 3.93
N GLY A 10 -16.29 -2.29 3.96
CA GLY A 10 -17.54 -1.59 3.62
C GLY A 10 -18.23 -2.05 2.33
N VAL A 11 -19.55 -2.19 2.39
CA VAL A 11 -20.40 -2.36 1.21
C VAL A 11 -20.53 -0.99 0.54
N PHE A 12 -19.81 -0.78 -0.56
CA PHE A 12 -19.98 0.39 -1.40
C PHE A 12 -20.98 0.06 -2.52
N TYR A 13 -22.10 0.78 -2.56
CA TYR A 13 -23.08 0.67 -3.64
C TYR A 13 -22.57 1.46 -4.86
N PHE A 14 -22.00 0.77 -5.84
CA PHE A 14 -21.67 1.37 -7.13
C PHE A 14 -22.86 1.23 -8.07
N ASN A 15 -23.62 2.30 -8.25
CA ASN A 15 -24.59 2.38 -9.34
C ASN A 15 -23.84 2.58 -10.66
N GLY A 16 -23.96 1.62 -11.59
CA GLY A 16 -23.74 1.88 -13.01
C GLY A 16 -22.34 1.65 -13.60
N LEU A 17 -21.55 0.69 -13.12
CA LEU A 17 -20.25 0.35 -13.74
C LEU A 17 -20.32 -0.21 -15.18
N SER A 18 -21.48 -0.72 -15.62
CA SER A 18 -21.60 -1.35 -16.94
C SER A 18 -22.32 -0.51 -18.00
N GLY A 19 -22.95 0.62 -17.66
CA GLY A 19 -23.90 1.29 -18.58
C GLY A 19 -25.08 0.42 -19.02
N LEU A 20 -25.19 -0.81 -18.50
CA LEU A 20 -26.16 -1.85 -18.89
C LEU A 20 -27.16 -2.18 -17.76
N GLY A 21 -27.17 -1.41 -16.68
CA GLY A 21 -28.16 -1.54 -15.60
C GLY A 21 -27.92 -2.67 -14.59
N TYR A 22 -26.71 -3.23 -14.51
CA TYR A 22 -26.41 -4.34 -13.59
C TYR A 22 -25.97 -3.88 -12.21
N SER A 23 -26.37 -4.65 -11.20
CA SER A 23 -25.96 -4.41 -9.81
C SER A 23 -24.82 -5.33 -9.40
N VAL A 24 -23.79 -4.77 -8.76
CA VAL A 24 -22.75 -5.55 -8.10
C VAL A 24 -23.31 -6.06 -6.77
N LEU A 25 -23.35 -7.38 -6.59
CA LEU A 25 -23.85 -8.02 -5.38
C LEU A 25 -22.76 -8.23 -4.32
N CYS A 26 -21.53 -8.48 -4.76
CA CYS A 26 -20.40 -8.68 -3.87
C CYS A 26 -19.07 -8.33 -4.52
N LEU A 27 -18.09 -8.04 -3.66
CA LEU A 27 -16.69 -7.87 -4.03
C LEU A 27 -15.83 -8.81 -3.17
N ALA A 28 -14.77 -9.36 -3.76
CA ALA A 28 -13.74 -10.12 -3.06
C ALA A 28 -12.36 -9.80 -3.62
N ILE A 29 -11.32 -9.91 -2.81
CA ILE A 29 -9.92 -9.78 -3.23
C ILE A 29 -9.24 -11.12 -2.93
N ASP A 30 -8.51 -11.67 -3.90
CA ASP A 30 -7.70 -12.88 -3.69
C ASP A 30 -6.27 -12.56 -3.27
N SER A 31 -5.50 -13.57 -2.87
CA SER A 31 -4.09 -13.42 -2.49
C SER A 31 -3.17 -13.03 -3.65
N SER A 32 -3.66 -13.03 -4.88
CA SER A 32 -2.96 -12.48 -6.06
C SER A 32 -3.38 -11.02 -6.35
N GLY A 33 -4.19 -10.42 -5.47
CA GLY A 33 -4.70 -9.04 -5.54
C GLY A 33 -5.65 -8.77 -6.68
N TYR A 34 -6.30 -9.78 -7.25
CA TYR A 34 -7.39 -9.50 -8.18
C TYR A 34 -8.66 -9.17 -7.40
N ILE A 35 -9.38 -8.14 -7.86
CA ILE A 35 -10.73 -7.85 -7.36
C ILE A 35 -11.72 -8.64 -8.22
N TRP A 36 -12.60 -9.37 -7.55
CA TRP A 36 -13.68 -10.14 -8.12
C TRP A 36 -15.01 -9.47 -7.81
N ALA A 37 -15.88 -9.32 -8.80
CA ALA A 37 -17.23 -8.79 -8.65
C ALA A 37 -18.26 -9.84 -9.05
N GLY A 38 -19.17 -10.17 -8.14
CA GLY A 38 -20.35 -10.97 -8.44
C GLY A 38 -21.50 -10.08 -8.90
N ALA A 39 -22.09 -10.37 -10.05
CA ALA A 39 -23.25 -9.65 -10.58
C ALA A 39 -24.53 -10.52 -10.55
N ASP A 40 -25.68 -9.86 -10.57
CA ASP A 40 -27.02 -10.46 -10.58
C ASP A 40 -27.29 -11.46 -11.73
N MET A 41 -26.56 -11.39 -12.84
CA MET A 41 -26.67 -12.32 -13.97
C MET A 41 -25.66 -13.49 -13.98
N ASN A 42 -25.39 -14.11 -12.83
CA ASN A 42 -24.50 -15.29 -12.69
C ASN A 42 -23.06 -15.10 -13.22
N GLY A 43 -22.64 -13.86 -13.43
CA GLY A 43 -21.30 -13.53 -13.86
C GLY A 43 -20.39 -13.24 -12.68
N VAL A 44 -19.17 -13.78 -12.74
CA VAL A 44 -18.06 -13.36 -11.88
C VAL A 44 -17.05 -12.64 -12.76
N TYR A 45 -16.88 -11.35 -12.52
CA TYR A 45 -15.93 -10.50 -13.25
C TYR A 45 -14.68 -10.31 -12.40
N ARG A 46 -13.52 -10.20 -13.05
CA ARG A 46 -12.24 -9.95 -12.40
C ARG A 46 -11.59 -8.71 -13.00
N THR A 47 -10.89 -7.92 -12.21
CA THR A 47 -10.03 -6.85 -12.75
C THR A 47 -9.01 -7.40 -13.75
N ALA A 48 -8.70 -6.60 -14.77
CA ALA A 48 -7.69 -6.92 -15.77
C ALA A 48 -6.27 -6.92 -15.16
N GLY A 49 -6.02 -6.02 -14.21
CA GLY A 49 -4.78 -5.93 -13.43
C GLY A 49 -4.94 -6.42 -12.00
N ARG A 50 -3.80 -6.71 -11.36
CA ARG A 50 -3.73 -6.99 -9.93
C ARG A 50 -3.60 -5.67 -9.17
N THR A 51 -4.37 -5.51 -8.10
CA THR A 51 -4.17 -4.50 -7.06
C THR A 51 -3.42 -5.16 -5.90
N VAL A 52 -2.19 -5.62 -6.13
CA VAL A 52 -1.28 -5.92 -5.00
C VAL A 52 -0.32 -4.75 -4.90
N PRO A 53 -0.65 -3.69 -4.14
CA PRO A 53 0.36 -2.72 -3.72
C PRO A 53 1.43 -3.46 -2.90
N VAL A 54 2.60 -2.86 -2.74
CA VAL A 54 3.65 -3.41 -1.85
C VAL A 54 3.02 -3.80 -0.50
N GLU A 55 3.19 -5.07 -0.11
CA GLU A 55 2.75 -5.54 1.19
C GLU A 55 3.85 -5.23 2.20
N LEU A 56 3.68 -4.15 2.96
CA LEU A 56 4.62 -3.78 4.00
C LEU A 56 4.42 -4.69 5.22
N SER A 57 5.43 -5.50 5.54
CA SER A 57 5.38 -6.43 6.67
C SER A 57 5.82 -5.79 7.98
N SER A 58 6.72 -4.80 7.93
CA SER A 58 7.10 -4.01 9.10
C SER A 58 7.63 -2.64 8.71
N PHE A 59 7.42 -1.66 9.59
CA PHE A 59 8.07 -0.35 9.55
C PHE A 59 8.42 0.08 10.97
N SER A 60 9.66 0.49 11.16
CA SER A 60 10.18 0.95 12.45
C SER A 60 11.12 2.12 12.26
N THR A 61 11.15 3.00 13.26
CA THR A 61 12.08 4.11 13.34
C THR A 61 12.87 4.06 14.64
N LYS A 62 14.16 4.43 14.59
CA LYS A 62 15.04 4.47 15.74
C LYS A 62 15.85 5.75 15.75
N VAL A 63 15.74 6.53 16.82
CA VAL A 63 16.54 7.74 17.03
C VAL A 63 17.95 7.35 17.47
N ASN A 64 18.97 7.94 16.84
CA ASN A 64 20.37 7.80 17.18
C ASN A 64 21.05 9.18 17.16
N GLY A 65 21.17 9.82 18.32
CA GLY A 65 21.64 11.20 18.43
C GLY A 65 20.72 12.15 17.67
N ASN A 66 21.27 12.86 16.68
CA ASN A 66 20.52 13.79 15.81
C ASN A 66 20.03 13.12 14.52
N ASN A 67 20.10 11.79 14.43
CA ASN A 67 19.70 11.05 13.25
C ASN A 67 18.52 10.12 13.58
N VAL A 68 17.71 9.80 12.57
CA VAL A 68 16.65 8.79 12.67
C VAL A 68 16.90 7.72 11.61
N LEU A 69 17.06 6.48 12.05
CA LEU A 69 17.12 5.31 11.19
C LEU A 69 15.70 4.80 10.96
N LEU A 70 15.29 4.77 9.69
CA LEU A 70 14.07 4.13 9.23
C LEU A 70 14.44 2.75 8.71
N THR A 71 13.70 1.72 9.11
CA THR A 71 13.83 0.36 8.59
C THR A 71 12.46 -0.18 8.25
N TRP A 72 12.31 -0.77 7.07
CA TRP A 72 11.08 -1.45 6.68
C TRP A 72 11.38 -2.77 5.98
N VAL A 73 10.38 -3.64 6.01
CA VAL A 73 10.41 -4.90 5.29
C VAL A 73 9.13 -5.01 4.46
N THR A 74 9.28 -5.46 3.22
CA THR A 74 8.15 -5.79 2.34
C THR A 74 8.04 -7.30 2.24
N ALA A 75 6.83 -7.84 2.32
CA ALA A 75 6.54 -9.26 2.11
C ALA A 75 6.49 -9.62 0.63
N SER A 76 6.00 -8.69 -0.20
CA SER A 76 6.00 -8.82 -1.65
C SER A 76 6.01 -7.44 -2.33
N GLU A 77 6.61 -7.40 -3.51
CA GLU A 77 6.76 -6.23 -4.37
C GLU A 77 6.45 -6.61 -5.82
N ILE A 78 5.63 -5.84 -6.51
CA ILE A 78 5.38 -6.01 -7.94
C ILE A 78 5.58 -4.65 -8.60
N ASN A 79 6.46 -4.62 -9.61
CA ASN A 79 6.86 -3.40 -10.31
C ASN A 79 7.17 -2.25 -9.32
N ASN A 80 8.00 -2.50 -8.32
CA ASN A 80 8.41 -1.50 -7.35
C ASN A 80 9.75 -0.89 -7.80
N LEU A 81 9.71 0.31 -8.37
CA LEU A 81 10.91 1.11 -8.63
C LEU A 81 11.58 1.54 -7.33
N GLY A 82 10.80 1.77 -6.27
CA GLY A 82 11.31 2.07 -4.94
C GLY A 82 10.40 2.92 -4.10
N PHE A 83 10.97 3.53 -3.07
CA PHE A 83 10.25 4.27 -2.05
C PHE A 83 10.78 5.69 -1.95
N HIS A 84 9.92 6.68 -2.16
CA HIS A 84 10.16 8.03 -1.66
C HIS A 84 9.94 8.08 -0.17
N ILE A 85 10.89 8.66 0.54
CA ILE A 85 10.83 8.89 1.97
C ILE A 85 10.42 10.34 2.14
N GLU A 86 9.25 10.55 2.74
CA GLU A 86 8.77 11.86 3.10
C GLU A 86 8.83 12.06 4.61
N ARG A 87 9.16 13.28 5.01
CA ARG A 87 9.21 13.72 6.40
C ARG A 87 8.39 14.97 6.58
N GLN A 88 7.69 15.04 7.70
CA GLN A 88 7.00 16.23 8.18
C GLN A 88 7.48 16.55 9.61
N ASP A 89 7.75 17.82 9.88
CA ASP A 89 7.94 18.30 11.26
C ASP A 89 6.55 18.56 11.85
N THR A 90 6.22 18.03 13.02
CA THR A 90 4.90 18.26 13.63
C THR A 90 4.53 19.73 13.84
N LYS A 91 5.50 20.66 13.81
CA LYS A 91 5.26 22.11 13.87
C LYS A 91 5.00 22.75 12.51
N ASN A 92 5.34 22.06 11.43
CA ASN A 92 5.18 22.51 10.05
C ASN A 92 4.47 21.41 9.24
N GLU A 93 3.22 21.64 8.90
CA GLU A 93 2.34 20.65 8.25
C GLU A 93 2.72 20.30 6.79
N GLU A 94 3.88 20.75 6.30
CA GLU A 94 4.39 20.41 4.98
C GLU A 94 5.20 19.10 4.97
N TRP A 95 4.76 18.15 4.14
CA TRP A 95 5.55 16.97 3.80
C TRP A 95 6.68 17.32 2.85
N LYS A 96 7.90 16.87 3.17
CA LYS A 96 9.09 17.06 2.35
C LYS A 96 9.66 15.72 1.93
N ASN A 97 9.89 15.54 0.64
CA ASN A 97 10.66 14.42 0.14
C ASN A 97 12.13 14.58 0.57
N ILE A 98 12.64 13.64 1.35
CA ILE A 98 14.00 13.66 1.88
C ILE A 98 14.91 12.62 1.21
N GLY A 99 14.35 11.69 0.44
CA GLY A 99 15.16 10.69 -0.24
C GLY A 99 14.35 9.69 -1.05
N PHE A 100 15.11 8.82 -1.73
CA PHE A 100 14.59 7.70 -2.48
C PHE A 100 15.44 6.47 -2.21
N VAL A 101 14.80 5.33 -1.97
CA VAL A 101 15.46 4.02 -1.86
C VAL A 101 14.94 3.13 -2.98
N ASN A 102 15.84 2.64 -3.83
CA ASN A 102 15.49 1.74 -4.92
C ASN A 102 14.83 0.46 -4.39
N GLY A 103 13.74 0.07 -5.04
CA GLY A 103 13.03 -1.18 -4.80
C GLY A 103 13.71 -2.36 -5.48
N SER A 104 13.15 -3.56 -5.29
CA SER A 104 13.65 -4.79 -5.93
C SER A 104 13.11 -5.02 -7.34
N GLY A 105 12.27 -4.12 -7.86
CA GLY A 105 11.58 -4.29 -9.15
C GLY A 105 10.39 -5.24 -9.03
N ALA A 106 10.62 -6.54 -8.81
CA ALA A 106 9.55 -7.49 -8.51
C ALA A 106 10.10 -8.64 -7.67
N SER A 107 9.49 -8.87 -6.51
CA SER A 107 9.90 -9.92 -5.59
C SER A 107 8.71 -10.47 -4.80
N THR A 108 8.71 -11.77 -4.56
CA THR A 108 7.75 -12.42 -3.63
C THR A 108 8.45 -12.86 -2.34
N GLU A 109 9.72 -12.52 -2.19
CA GLU A 109 10.54 -12.78 -1.01
C GLU A 109 10.63 -11.53 -0.15
N LEU A 110 10.83 -11.72 1.16
CA LEU A 110 11.01 -10.61 2.10
C LEU A 110 12.19 -9.71 1.68
N GLN A 111 11.92 -8.44 1.40
CA GLN A 111 12.98 -7.44 1.14
C GLN A 111 13.10 -6.50 2.32
N SER A 112 14.33 -6.26 2.76
CA SER A 112 14.63 -5.36 3.88
C SER A 112 15.32 -4.11 3.38
N TYR A 113 14.85 -2.96 3.84
CA TYR A 113 15.33 -1.65 3.44
C TYR A 113 15.64 -0.78 4.65
N SER A 114 16.52 0.19 4.45
CA SER A 114 16.84 1.20 5.45
C SER A 114 17.14 2.55 4.84
N TYR A 115 16.80 3.61 5.56
CA TYR A 115 17.15 4.99 5.23
C TYR A 115 17.54 5.74 6.50
N VAL A 116 18.60 6.55 6.43
CA VAL A 116 19.05 7.38 7.56
C VAL A 116 18.73 8.83 7.26
N ASP A 117 17.91 9.43 8.12
CA ASP A 117 17.66 10.86 8.13
C ASP A 117 18.63 11.54 9.10
N GLU A 118 19.53 12.37 8.58
CA GLU A 118 20.67 12.90 9.34
C GLU A 118 20.53 14.38 9.72
N ASN A 119 21.25 14.78 10.76
CA ASN A 119 21.43 16.18 11.16
C ASN A 119 20.11 16.91 11.48
N LEU A 120 19.20 16.22 12.15
CA LEU A 120 17.92 16.75 12.57
C LEU A 120 18.07 17.74 13.73
N SER A 121 17.22 18.75 13.72
CA SER A 121 17.00 19.60 14.89
C SER A 121 16.17 18.86 15.93
N ALA A 122 16.23 19.30 17.19
CA ALA A 122 15.39 18.71 18.23
C ALA A 122 13.90 18.97 17.93
N GLY A 123 13.12 17.89 17.81
CA GLY A 123 11.72 17.99 17.42
C GLY A 123 11.03 16.64 17.34
N LYS A 124 9.77 16.67 16.91
CA LYS A 124 8.99 15.47 16.57
C LYS A 124 8.77 15.44 15.08
N TYR A 125 9.08 14.31 14.47
CA TYR A 125 8.98 14.09 13.04
C TYR A 125 8.04 12.93 12.75
N GLN A 126 7.33 13.03 11.64
CA GLN A 126 6.54 11.96 11.07
C GLN A 126 7.14 11.56 9.72
N TYR A 127 7.00 10.29 9.36
CA TYR A 127 7.58 9.73 8.15
C TYR A 127 6.53 8.95 7.36
N ILE A 128 6.57 9.08 6.03
CA ILE A 128 5.77 8.31 5.09
C ILE A 128 6.72 7.65 4.09
N LEU A 129 6.43 6.39 3.75
CA LEU A 129 7.00 5.71 2.60
C LEU A 129 5.99 5.76 1.47
N LYS A 130 6.34 6.40 0.35
CA LYS A 130 5.54 6.39 -0.88
C LYS A 130 6.19 5.44 -1.89
N GLN A 131 5.50 4.35 -2.19
CA GLN A 131 5.91 3.44 -3.27
C GLN A 131 5.83 4.16 -4.62
N ILE A 132 6.80 3.86 -5.50
CA ILE A 132 6.86 4.30 -6.89
C ILE A 132 6.96 3.05 -7.77
N ASP A 133 6.15 3.02 -8.82
CA ASP A 133 5.93 1.91 -9.74
C ASP A 133 6.49 2.10 -11.16
#